data_AF-A0A439RCR0-F1
#
_entry.id   AF-A0A439RCR0-F1
#
_cell.length_a   1.000
_cell.length_b   1.000
_cell.length_c   1.000
_cell.angle_alpha   90.00
_cell.angle_beta   90.00
_cell.angle_gamma   90.00
#
_symmetry.space_group_name_H-M   'P 1'
#
loop_
_entity.id
_entity.type
_entity.pdbx_description
1 polymer ?
#
loop_
_entity_poly.entity_id
_entity_poly.type
_entity_poly.pdbx_seq_one_letter_code
_entity_poly.pdbx_strand_id
1 'polypeptide(L)' 'MLSEREAAAYCGIPAKRLALAVPPVVMPGGAKLYDMHDCDAWLDGLKGGDITADDDIIGKLG' A
#
# COMPACT_ATOMS: atom_id res chain seq x y z
N MET A 1 12.96 -6.44 5.40
CA MET A 1 11.58 -6.44 5.93
C MET A 1 11.44 -5.32 6.94
N LEU A 2 10.36 -4.55 6.83
CA LEU A 2 10.06 -3.33 7.58
C LEU A 2 8.95 -3.61 8.60
N SER A 3 8.98 -2.96 9.76
CA SER A 3 7.81 -2.94 10.65
C SER A 3 6.69 -2.08 10.09
N GLU A 4 5.47 -2.21 10.62
CA GLU A 4 4.31 -1.43 10.17
C GLU A 4 4.56 0.09 10.17
N ARG A 5 5.26 0.62 11.18
CA ARG A 5 5.61 2.05 11.25
C ARG A 5 6.63 2.45 10.20
N GLU A 6 7.63 1.60 9.97
CA GLU A 6 8.69 1.87 9.00
C GLU A 6 8.17 1.80 7.57
N ALA A 7 7.36 0.78 7.25
CA ALA A 7 6.74 0.65 5.94
C ALA A 7 5.73 1.76 5.66
N ALA A 8 4.96 2.20 6.67
CA ALA A 8 4.07 3.35 6.54
C ALA A 8 4.85 4.64 6.20
N ALA A 9 5.97 4.88 6.90
CA ALA A 9 6.84 6.01 6.63
C ALA A 9 7.53 5.88 5.25
N TYR A 10 7.94 4.67 4.87
CA TYR A 10 8.57 4.38 3.59
C TYR A 10 7.63 4.64 2.41
N CYS A 11 6.39 4.16 2.50
CA CYS A 11 5.35 4.37 1.49
C CYS A 11 4.72 5.77 1.55
N GLY A 12 5.03 6.59 2.57
CA GLY A 12 4.44 7.92 2.74
C GLY A 12 2.95 7.93 3.09
N ILE A 13 2.41 6.84 3.65
CA ILE A 13 0.98 6.69 3.99
C ILE A 13 0.76 6.38 5.47
N PRO A 14 -0.44 6.63 6.02
CA PRO A 14 -0.75 6.26 7.40
C PRO A 14 -0.69 4.74 7.62
N ALA A 15 -0.13 4.28 8.73
CA ALA A 15 -0.04 2.85 9.09
C ALA A 15 -1.39 2.10 9.03
N LYS A 16 -2.49 2.78 9.36
CA LYS A 16 -3.86 2.23 9.24
C LYS A 16 -4.26 1.85 7.80
N ARG A 17 -3.69 2.54 6.81
CA ARG A 17 -3.93 2.29 5.38
C ARG A 17 -2.87 1.38 4.76
N LEU A 18 -1.74 1.19 5.43
CA LEU A 18 -0.65 0.35 4.93
C LEU A 18 -1.12 -1.08 4.64
N ALA A 19 -1.87 -1.70 5.56
CA ALA A 19 -2.36 -3.07 5.36
C ALA A 19 -3.35 -3.23 4.20
N LEU A 20 -3.95 -2.14 3.71
CA LEU A 20 -4.81 -2.13 2.52
C LEU A 20 -4.00 -1.93 1.23
N ALA A 21 -2.89 -1.21 1.31
CA ALA A 21 -2.00 -0.92 0.19
C ALA A 21 -1.02 -2.08 -0.07
N VAL A 22 -0.39 -2.58 1.01
CA VAL A 22 0.65 -3.59 0.99
C VAL A 22 0.26 -4.70 1.98
N PRO A 23 0.12 -5.97 1.53
CA PRO A 23 -0.22 -7.06 2.42
C PRO A 23 0.96 -7.38 3.37
N PRO A 24 0.71 -7.55 4.68
CA PRO A 24 1.76 -7.91 5.62
C PRO A 24 2.20 -9.38 5.45
N VAL A 25 3.51 -9.60 5.51
CA VAL A 25 4.14 -10.92 5.59
C VAL A 25 4.11 -11.41 7.03
N VAL A 26 3.47 -12.56 7.25
CA VAL A 26 3.42 -13.22 8.56
C VAL A 26 4.68 -14.05 8.74
N MET A 27 5.53 -13.62 9.68
CA MET A 27 6.75 -14.32 10.02
C MET A 27 6.49 -15.53 10.92
N PRO A 28 7.37 -16.54 10.91
CA PRO A 28 7.33 -17.62 11.90
C PRO A 28 7.52 -17.01 13.30
N GLY A 29 6.43 -16.99 14.09
CA GLY A 29 6.33 -16.26 15.36
C GLY A 29 5.16 -15.28 15.44
N GLY A 30 4.42 -15.08 14.34
CA GLY A 30 3.19 -14.26 14.30
C GLY A 30 3.44 -12.76 14.15
N ALA A 31 4.71 -12.33 14.05
CA ALA A 31 5.04 -10.95 13.73
C ALA A 31 4.62 -10.62 12.30
N LYS A 32 3.99 -9.47 12.12
CA LYS A 32 3.62 -8.92 10.81
C LYS A 32 4.70 -7.93 10.38
N LEU A 33 5.40 -8.26 9.31
CA LEU A 33 6.38 -7.38 8.69
C LEU A 33 5.96 -7.10 7.26
N TYR A 34 6.51 -6.05 6.67
CA TYR A 34 6.23 -5.65 5.30
C TYR A 34 7.49 -5.81 4.47
N ASP A 35 7.37 -6.41 3.29
CA ASP A 35 8.50 -6.51 2.39
C ASP A 35 8.72 -5.19 1.64
N MET A 36 9.99 -4.81 1.46
CA MET A 36 10.33 -3.56 0.79
C MET A 36 10.05 -3.66 -0.71
N HIS A 37 10.14 -4.85 -1.31
CA HIS A 37 9.80 -5.05 -2.73
C HIS A 37 8.29 -4.90 -2.97
N ASP A 38 7.43 -5.38 -2.07
CA ASP A 38 5.99 -5.14 -2.20
C ASP A 38 5.65 -3.66 -2.04
N CYS A 39 6.36 -2.96 -1.15
CA CYS A 39 6.22 -1.51 -1.00
C CYS A 39 6.64 -0.78 -2.28
N ASP A 40 7.79 -1.13 -2.87
CA ASP A 40 8.28 -0.55 -4.13
C ASP A 40 7.35 -0.87 -5.29
N ALA A 41 6.86 -2.12 -5.40
CA ALA A 41 5.90 -2.51 -6.43
C ALA A 41 4.59 -1.71 -6.34
N TRP A 42 4.10 -1.46 -5.12
CA TRP A 42 2.94 -0.60 -4.90
C TRP A 42 3.21 0.86 -5.29
N LEU A 43 4.36 1.41 -4.89
CA LEU A 43 4.79 2.77 -5.24
C LEU A 43 4.98 2.95 -6.76
N ASP A 44 5.57 1.97 -7.43
CA ASP A 44 5.73 1.95 -8.88
C ASP A 44 4.37 1.85 -9.59
N GLY A 45 3.44 1.07 -9.05
CA GLY A 45 2.06 1.01 -9.52
C GLY A 45 1.33 2.36 -9.41
N LEU A 46 1.57 3.11 -8.33
CA LEU A 46 1.02 4.46 -8.15
C LEU A 46 1.55 5.44 -9.21
N LYS A 47 2.83 5.31 -9.58
CA LYS A 47 3.47 6.15 -10.60
C LYS A 47 3.11 5.75 -12.03
N GLY A 48 2.71 4.48 -12.23
CA GLY A 48 2.17 3.96 -13.49
C GLY A 48 0.82 4.56 -13.90
N GLY A 49 0.18 5.33 -13.01
CA GLY A 49 -1.04 6.07 -13.34
C GLY A 49 -2.30 5.21 -13.33
N ASP A 50 -2.44 4.32 -12.35
CA ASP A 50 -3.77 3.83 -12.02
C ASP A 50 -4.55 4.92 -11.26
N ILE A 51 -4.92 5.97 -12.02
CA ILE A 51 -5.92 6.99 -11.67
C ILE A 51 -7.34 6.41 -11.88
N THR A 52 -7.50 5.09 -12.00
CA THR A 52 -8.81 4.49 -12.29
C THR A 52 -9.73 4.40 -11.07
N ALA A 53 -9.28 4.77 -9.87
CA ALA A 53 -10.09 4.70 -8.65
C ALA A 53 -10.91 5.97 -8.31
N ASP A 54 -10.66 7.12 -8.93
CA ASP A 54 -11.41 8.36 -8.64
C ASP A 54 -12.30 8.87 -9.81
N ASP A 55 -12.07 8.40 -11.04
CA ASP A 55 -12.85 8.87 -12.21
C ASP A 55 -14.22 8.17 -12.38
N ASP A 56 -14.45 7.02 -11.74
CA ASP A 56 -15.73 6.28 -11.84
C ASP A 56 -16.89 6.96 -11.06
N ILE A 57 -16.60 7.97 -10.23
CA ILE A 57 -17.64 8.70 -9.47
C ILE A 57 -18.30 9.83 -10.28
N ILE A 58 -17.69 10.31 -11.39
CA ILE A 58 -18.25 11.42 -12.19
C ILE A 58 -19.09 10.94 -13.39
N GLY A 59 -19.13 9.64 -13.68
CA GLY A 59 -19.95 9.08 -14.77
C GLY A 59 -21.42 8.80 -14.44
N LYS A 60 -21.86 8.95 -13.18
CA LYS A 60 -23.20 8.54 -12.71
C LYS A 60 -24.15 9.68 -12.37
N LEU A 61 -23.83 10.90 -12.78
CA LEU A 61 -24.65 12.11 -12.62
C LEU A 61 -24.90 12.88 -13.93
N GLY A 62 -24.80 12.20 -15.08
CA GLY A 62 -25.16 12.75 -16.40
C GLY A 62 -26.00 11.78 -17.20
#